data_AF-X0WBZ4-F1
#
_entry.id   AF-X0WBZ4-F1
#
_cell.length_a   1.000
_cell.length_b   1.000
_cell.length_c   1.000
_cell.angle_alpha   90.00
_cell.angle_beta   90.00
_cell.angle_gamma   90.00
#
_symmetry.space_group_name_H-M   'P 1'
#
loop_
_entity.id
_entity.type
_entity.pdbx_description
1 polymer ?
#
loop_
_entity_poly.entity_id
_entity_poly.type
_entity_poly.pdbx_seq_one_letter_code
_entity_poly.pdbx_strand_id
1 'polypeptide(L)'
;MARQKLDRETRKALLGARKLIEENAKADGNEAETRKRIDHIFEVLMGYDTFKHVTREYAIHGAGDTVHCDIAIQLDRESSKPDFLVEVKRVNIDLAPRHIRQAASYAIDIGCEWVLLTNSKEWKLY
;
A
#
# COMPACT_ATOMS: atom_id res chain seq x y z
N MET A 1 26.27 7.16 7.72
CA MET A 1 25.08 8.04 7.61
C MET A 1 24.77 8.58 8.99
N ALA A 2 24.65 9.90 9.15
CA ALA A 2 24.24 10.48 10.42
C ALA A 2 22.81 10.00 10.75
N ARG A 3 22.59 9.45 11.95
CA ARG A 3 21.24 9.14 12.43
C ARG A 3 20.51 10.47 12.60
N GLN A 4 19.65 10.81 11.64
CA GLN A 4 18.75 11.94 11.78
C GLN A 4 17.87 11.68 13.01
N LYS A 5 17.85 12.63 13.93
CA LYS A 5 17.10 12.48 15.18
C LYS A 5 15.62 12.68 14.83
N LEU A 6 14.88 11.57 14.75
CA LEU A 6 13.42 11.62 14.55
C LEU A 6 12.78 12.49 15.63
N ASP A 7 11.88 13.37 15.24
CA ASP A 7 11.10 14.17 16.18
C ASP A 7 10.17 13.26 17.01
N ARG A 8 9.59 13.86 18.05
CA ARG A 8 8.79 13.13 19.02
C ARG A 8 7.49 12.58 18.40
N GLU A 9 6.92 13.29 17.44
CA GLU A 9 5.63 12.94 16.84
C GLU A 9 5.80 11.79 15.86
N THR A 10 6.77 11.86 14.95
CA THR A 10 7.09 10.75 14.04
C THR A 10 7.48 9.48 14.81
N ARG A 11 8.25 9.61 15.90
CA ARG A 11 8.55 8.45 16.76
C ARG A 11 7.29 7.83 17.36
N LYS A 12 6.37 8.66 17.85
CA LYS A 12 5.11 8.19 18.45
C LYS A 12 4.23 7.50 17.39
N ALA A 13 4.12 8.08 16.20
CA ALA A 13 3.38 7.50 15.09
C ALA A 13 3.95 6.14 14.66
N LEU A 14 5.28 6.02 14.55
CA LEU A 14 5.95 4.76 14.20
C LEU A 14 5.68 3.66 15.23
N LEU A 15 5.76 3.99 16.52
CA LEU A 15 5.45 3.04 17.59
C LEU A 15 3.98 2.63 17.59
N GLY A 16 3.06 3.57 17.31
CA GLY A 16 1.64 3.30 17.15
C GLY A 16 1.35 2.35 15.99
N ALA A 17 1.90 2.64 14.81
CA ALA A 17 1.78 1.79 13.62
C ALA A 17 2.33 0.38 13.89
N ARG A 18 3.52 0.27 14.49
CA ARG A 18 4.10 -1.03 14.86
C ARG A 18 3.16 -1.83 15.76
N LYS A 19 2.60 -1.21 16.80
CA LYS A 19 1.67 -1.85 17.73
C LYS A 19 0.43 -2.38 17.01
N LEU A 20 -0.17 -1.58 16.12
CA LEU A 20 -1.34 -1.98 15.33
C LEU A 20 -1.05 -3.17 14.41
N ILE A 21 0.13 -3.19 13.79
CA ILE A 21 0.58 -4.31 12.95
C ILE A 21 0.77 -5.57 13.79
N GLU A 22 1.44 -5.47 14.94
CA GLU A 22 1.68 -6.60 15.85
C GLU A 22 0.37 -7.19 16.39
N GLU A 23 -0.60 -6.34 16.75
CA GLU A 23 -1.93 -6.77 17.19
C GLU A 23 -2.68 -7.49 16.08
N ASN A 24 -2.66 -6.96 14.85
CA ASN A 24 -3.27 -7.61 13.69
C ASN A 24 -2.61 -8.96 13.38
N ALA A 25 -1.29 -9.04 13.47
CA ALA A 25 -0.53 -10.26 13.26
C ALA A 25 -0.88 -11.34 14.30
N LYS A 26 -1.00 -10.96 15.58
CA LYS A 26 -1.41 -11.87 16.67
C LYS A 26 -2.84 -12.40 16.48
N ALA A 27 -3.72 -11.59 15.91
CA ALA A 27 -5.10 -11.97 15.61
C ALA A 27 -5.27 -12.74 14.29
N ASP A 28 -4.18 -13.03 13.57
CA ASP A 28 -4.20 -13.58 12.20
C ASP A 28 -5.13 -12.84 11.24
N GLY A 29 -5.06 -11.51 11.30
CA GLY A 29 -5.92 -10.61 10.52
C GLY A 29 -5.95 -10.93 9.02
N ASN A 30 -7.15 -10.82 8.44
CA ASN A 30 -7.34 -11.01 7.01
C ASN A 30 -6.82 -9.81 6.19
N GLU A 31 -6.99 -9.84 4.87
CA GLU A 31 -6.57 -8.77 3.95
C GLU A 31 -7.25 -7.45 4.26
N ALA A 32 -8.56 -7.46 4.52
CA ALA A 32 -9.30 -6.24 4.87
C ALA A 32 -8.77 -5.59 6.17
N GLU A 33 -8.52 -6.39 7.20
CA GLU A 33 -7.93 -5.88 8.45
C GLU A 33 -6.51 -5.37 8.24
N THR A 34 -5.71 -6.02 7.39
CA THR A 34 -4.37 -5.56 7.03
C THR A 34 -4.41 -4.24 6.26
N ARG A 35 -5.35 -4.11 5.31
CA ARG A 35 -5.58 -2.90 4.51
C ARG A 35 -5.93 -1.70 5.39
N LYS A 36 -6.77 -1.88 6.41
CA LYS A 36 -7.06 -0.81 7.40
C LYS A 36 -5.81 -0.27 8.10
N ARG A 37 -4.82 -1.12 8.39
CA ARG A 37 -3.57 -0.67 9.02
C ARG A 37 -2.68 0.05 8.01
N ILE A 38 -2.67 -0.39 6.76
CA ILE A 38 -1.96 0.28 5.67
C ILE A 38 -2.55 1.69 5.42
N ASP A 39 -3.87 1.82 5.36
CA ASP A 39 -4.54 3.13 5.25
C ASP A 39 -4.14 4.07 6.38
N HIS A 40 -4.11 3.56 7.62
CA HIS A 40 -3.65 4.34 8.77
C HIS A 40 -2.18 4.75 8.65
N ILE A 41 -1.30 3.86 8.18
CA ILE A 41 0.12 4.15 7.94
C ILE A 41 0.29 5.23 6.87
N PHE A 42 -0.46 5.13 5.77
CA PHE A 42 -0.46 6.15 4.72
C PHE A 42 -0.82 7.54 5.26
N GLU A 43 -1.84 7.62 6.10
CA GLU A 43 -2.26 8.88 6.71
C GLU A 43 -1.22 9.42 7.70
N VAL A 44 -0.87 8.63 8.72
CA VAL A 44 -0.13 9.14 9.89
C VAL A 44 1.39 9.16 9.72
N LEU A 45 1.93 8.33 8.82
CA LEU A 45 3.38 8.25 8.59
C LEU A 45 3.79 8.81 7.24
N MET A 46 2.99 8.61 6.20
CA MET A 46 3.32 9.11 4.85
C MET A 46 2.65 10.45 4.54
N GLY A 47 1.73 10.91 5.38
CA GLY A 47 1.04 12.20 5.23
C GLY A 47 0.04 12.23 4.08
N TYR A 48 -0.44 11.05 3.64
CA TYR A 48 -1.40 10.98 2.54
C TYR A 48 -2.80 11.34 3.05
N ASP A 49 -3.50 12.17 2.30
CA ASP A 49 -4.93 12.40 2.50
C ASP A 49 -5.69 11.20 1.91
N THR A 50 -6.27 10.36 2.78
CA THR A 50 -6.93 9.10 2.37
C THR A 50 -8.23 9.32 1.58
N PHE A 51 -8.77 10.53 1.58
CA PHE A 51 -9.91 10.90 0.74
C PHE A 51 -9.48 11.47 -0.61
N LYS A 52 -8.29 12.08 -0.68
CA LYS A 52 -7.80 12.70 -1.91
C LYS A 52 -6.86 11.83 -2.71
N HIS A 53 -5.96 11.11 -2.05
CA HIS A 53 -4.83 10.42 -2.67
C HIS A 53 -5.04 8.91 -2.80
N VAL A 54 -5.98 8.32 -2.06
CA VAL A 54 -6.14 6.87 -1.95
C VAL A 54 -7.45 6.43 -2.60
N THR A 55 -7.36 5.64 -3.66
CA THR A 55 -8.51 4.97 -4.27
C THR A 55 -8.45 3.48 -3.95
N ARG A 56 -9.53 2.90 -3.41
CA ARG A 56 -9.61 1.48 -3.05
C ARG A 56 -10.31 0.70 -4.15
N GLU A 57 -9.97 -0.58 -4.30
CA GLU A 57 -10.56 -1.48 -5.31
C GLU A 57 -10.45 -0.89 -6.73
N TYR A 58 -9.27 -0.35 -7.07
CA TYR A 58 -9.03 0.37 -8.31
C TYR A 58 -9.15 -0.57 -9.52
N ALA A 59 -10.13 -0.27 -10.38
CA ALA A 59 -10.36 -1.02 -11.61
C ALA A 59 -9.38 -0.59 -12.70
N ILE A 60 -8.56 -1.53 -13.13
CA ILE A 60 -7.63 -1.38 -14.24
C ILE A 60 -8.25 -2.02 -15.47
N HIS A 61 -8.47 -1.19 -16.49
CA HIS A 61 -9.12 -1.61 -17.73
C HIS A 61 -8.03 -1.88 -18.78
N GLY A 62 -7.85 -3.14 -19.15
CA GLY A 62 -6.89 -3.58 -20.17
C GLY A 62 -7.56 -3.86 -21.53
N ALA A 63 -6.79 -4.47 -22.45
CA ALA A 63 -7.19 -4.76 -23.83
C ALA A 63 -8.27 -5.86 -24.01
N GLY A 64 -9.06 -6.14 -22.97
CA GLY A 64 -10.13 -7.14 -23.02
C GLY A 64 -10.69 -7.56 -21.66
N ASP A 65 -9.94 -7.32 -20.58
CA ASP A 65 -10.30 -7.71 -19.22
C ASP A 65 -10.18 -6.53 -18.24
N THR A 66 -10.92 -6.62 -17.13
CA THR A 66 -10.80 -5.70 -15.99
C THR A 66 -10.17 -6.42 -14.82
N VAL A 67 -9.13 -5.83 -14.24
CA VAL A 67 -8.47 -6.33 -13.04
C VAL A 67 -8.58 -5.31 -11.93
N HIS A 68 -8.82 -5.77 -10.72
CA HIS A 68 -8.89 -4.92 -9.55
C HIS A 68 -7.56 -4.99 -8.79
N CYS A 69 -7.00 -3.83 -8.49
CA CYS A 69 -5.92 -3.70 -7.51
C CYS A 69 -6.50 -3.17 -6.20
N ASP A 70 -5.95 -3.60 -5.06
CA ASP A 70 -6.48 -3.24 -3.75
C ASP A 70 -6.52 -1.72 -3.53
N ILE A 71 -5.45 -1.02 -3.92
CA ILE A 71 -5.31 0.42 -3.74
C ILE A 71 -4.55 1.03 -4.93
N ALA A 72 -4.98 2.20 -5.38
CA ALA A 72 -4.21 3.10 -6.23
C ALA A 72 -3.88 4.38 -5.44
N ILE A 73 -2.62 4.80 -5.49
CA ILE A 73 -2.16 6.05 -4.88
C ILE A 73 -1.91 7.09 -5.97
N GLN A 74 -2.48 8.27 -5.77
CA GLN A 74 -2.33 9.42 -6.63
C GLN A 74 -2.14 10.68 -5.77
N LEU A 75 -0.90 11.14 -5.64
CA LEU A 75 -0.53 12.30 -4.84
C LEU A 75 -0.79 13.62 -5.57
N ASP A 76 -0.70 13.60 -6.90
CA ASP A 76 -1.00 14.75 -7.75
C ASP A 76 -2.21 14.46 -8.67
N ARG A 77 -3.18 15.37 -8.66
CA ARG A 77 -4.42 15.27 -9.45
C ARG A 77 -4.28 15.80 -10.87
N GLU A 78 -3.13 16.37 -11.24
CA GLU A 78 -2.87 16.78 -12.62
C GLU A 78 -2.67 15.59 -13.57
N SER A 79 -2.20 14.46 -13.04
CA SER A 79 -2.09 13.19 -13.77
C SER A 79 -3.45 12.50 -13.90
N SER A 80 -3.71 11.82 -15.03
CA SER A 80 -4.88 10.93 -15.15
C SER A 80 -4.59 9.49 -14.71
N LYS A 81 -3.34 9.19 -14.33
CA LYS A 81 -2.88 7.86 -13.91
C LYS A 81 -2.38 7.87 -12.46
N PRO A 82 -2.52 6.75 -11.72
CA PRO A 82 -1.90 6.60 -10.41
C PRO A 82 -0.38 6.72 -10.46
N ASP A 83 0.22 7.22 -9.37
CA ASP A 83 1.68 7.25 -9.18
C ASP A 83 2.22 5.84 -8.92
N PHE A 84 1.48 5.06 -8.13
CA PHE A 84 1.76 3.66 -7.88
C PHE A 84 0.50 2.90 -7.46
N LEU A 85 0.50 1.60 -7.75
CA LEU A 85 -0.51 0.67 -7.28
C LEU A 85 -0.02 -0.05 -6.03
N VAL A 86 -0.92 -0.47 -5.15
CA VAL A 86 -0.59 -1.21 -3.94
C VAL A 86 -1.42 -2.48 -3.87
N GLU A 87 -0.73 -3.61 -3.85
CA GLU A 87 -1.29 -4.94 -3.65
C GLU A 87 -1.10 -5.35 -2.18
N VAL A 88 -2.20 -5.67 -1.51
CA VAL A 88 -2.25 -6.03 -0.11
C VAL A 88 -2.38 -7.55 0.03
N LYS A 89 -1.71 -8.11 1.04
CA LYS A 89 -1.84 -9.51 1.44
C LYS A 89 -2.14 -9.61 2.93
N ARG A 90 -2.64 -10.77 3.35
CA ARG A 90 -2.88 -11.06 4.78
C ARG A 90 -1.58 -10.87 5.56
N VAL A 91 -1.71 -10.35 6.78
CA VAL A 91 -0.57 -9.96 7.64
C VAL A 91 0.46 -11.07 7.86
N ASN A 92 0.08 -12.35 7.85
CA ASN A 92 0.97 -13.48 8.12
C ASN A 92 1.37 -14.28 6.87
N ILE A 93 1.11 -13.77 5.66
CA ILE A 93 1.59 -14.39 4.42
C ILE A 93 2.98 -13.86 4.07
N ASP A 94 3.89 -14.77 3.71
CA ASP A 94 5.18 -14.43 3.12
C ASP A 94 4.99 -13.85 1.71
N LEU A 95 5.55 -12.67 1.48
CA LEU A 95 5.41 -11.98 0.20
C LEU A 95 6.32 -12.60 -0.86
N ALA A 96 5.73 -13.07 -1.97
CA ALA A 96 6.45 -13.63 -3.11
C ALA A 96 6.16 -12.85 -4.40
N PRO A 97 7.11 -12.78 -5.36
CA PRO A 97 6.91 -12.06 -6.63
C PRO A 97 5.68 -12.53 -7.44
N ARG A 98 5.25 -13.78 -7.24
CA ARG A 98 4.02 -14.29 -7.87
C ARG A 98 2.76 -13.51 -7.48
N HIS A 99 2.75 -12.86 -6.32
CA HIS A 99 1.60 -12.12 -5.81
C HIS A 99 1.33 -10.82 -6.58
N ILE A 100 2.32 -10.28 -7.31
CA ILE A 100 2.15 -9.05 -8.09
C ILE A 100 2.03 -9.26 -9.58
N ARG A 101 2.14 -10.50 -10.09
CA ARG A 101 2.22 -10.73 -11.54
C ARG A 101 1.05 -10.12 -12.30
N GLN A 102 -0.16 -10.23 -11.75
CA GLN A 102 -1.34 -9.65 -12.35
C GLN A 102 -1.31 -8.11 -12.24
N ALA A 103 -1.16 -7.57 -11.02
CA ALA A 103 -1.10 -6.12 -10.81
C ALA A 103 0.01 -5.42 -11.64
N ALA A 104 1.19 -6.03 -11.77
CA ALA A 104 2.32 -5.49 -12.53
C ALA A 104 2.05 -5.45 -14.04
N SER A 105 1.47 -6.51 -14.62
CA SER A 105 1.11 -6.50 -16.05
C SER A 105 0.13 -5.38 -16.37
N TYR A 106 -0.89 -5.19 -15.52
CA TYR A 106 -1.90 -4.16 -15.73
C TYR A 106 -1.40 -2.75 -15.39
N ALA A 107 -0.45 -2.61 -14.46
CA ALA A 107 0.22 -1.33 -14.19
C ALA A 107 0.93 -0.81 -15.45
N ILE A 108 1.63 -1.70 -16.18
CA ILE A 108 2.30 -1.37 -17.44
C ILE A 108 1.28 -0.87 -18.48
N ASP A 109 0.12 -1.54 -18.59
CA ASP A 109 -0.93 -1.18 -19.56
C ASP A 109 -1.49 0.24 -19.34
N ILE A 110 -1.55 0.71 -18.08
CA ILE A 110 -2.01 2.08 -17.75
C ILE A 110 -0.87 3.08 -17.58
N GLY A 111 0.37 2.67 -17.85
CA GLY A 111 1.57 3.49 -17.70
C GLY A 111 1.90 3.87 -16.25
N CYS A 112 1.45 3.07 -15.28
CA CYS A 112 1.82 3.18 -13.88
C CYS A 112 3.16 2.45 -13.65
N GLU A 113 4.20 3.19 -13.28
CA GLU A 113 5.57 2.69 -13.25
C GLU A 113 5.87 1.79 -12.05
N TRP A 114 5.11 1.93 -10.96
CA TRP A 114 5.43 1.32 -9.68
C TRP A 114 4.30 0.48 -9.14
N VAL A 115 4.65 -0.70 -8.59
CA VAL A 115 3.72 -1.55 -7.84
C VAL A 115 4.31 -1.91 -6.47
N LEU A 116 3.55 -1.66 -5.41
CA LEU A 116 3.94 -1.91 -4.04
C LEU A 116 3.19 -3.13 -3.49
N LEU A 117 3.91 -4.21 -3.17
CA LEU A 117 3.35 -5.38 -2.48
C LEU A 117 3.60 -5.28 -0.98
N THR A 118 2.54 -5.42 -0.18
CA THR A 118 2.70 -5.34 1.28
C THR A 118 1.71 -6.21 2.06
N ASN A 119 2.15 -6.68 3.23
CA ASN A 119 1.33 -7.28 4.27
C ASN A 119 1.37 -6.45 5.57
N SER A 120 1.67 -5.15 5.45
CA SER A 120 1.98 -4.18 6.52
C SER A 120 3.30 -4.40 7.28
N LYS A 121 3.81 -5.63 7.39
CA LYS A 121 5.11 -5.96 8.00
C LYS A 121 6.28 -5.77 7.03
N GLU A 122 6.07 -6.16 5.79
CA GLU A 122 7.00 -6.05 4.68
C GLU A 122 6.43 -5.18 3.58
N TRP A 123 7.31 -4.45 2.89
CA TRP A 123 6.97 -3.56 1.79
C TRP A 123 7.97 -3.82 0.66
N LYS A 124 7.48 -4.28 -0.49
CA LYS A 124 8.30 -4.62 -1.66
C LYS A 124 7.84 -3.77 -2.84
N LEU A 125 8.69 -2.83 -3.25
CA LEU A 125 8.46 -1.97 -4.41
C LEU A 125 9.08 -2.63 -5.65
N TYR A 126 8.33 -2.64 -6.75
CA TYR A 126 8.72 -3.19 -8.04
C TYR A 126 8.54 -2.13 -9.13
#